data_AF-Q9CZK3-F1
#
_entry.id   AF-Q9CZK3-F1
#
_cell.length_a   1.000
_cell.length_b   1.000
_cell.length_c   1.000
_cell.angle_alpha   90.00
_cell.angle_beta   90.00
_cell.angle_gamma   90.00
#
_symmetry.space_group_name_H-M   'P 1'
#
loop_
_entity.id
_entity.type
_entity.pdbx_description
1 polymer ?
#
loop_
_entity_poly.entity_id
_entity_poly.type
_entity_poly.pdbx_seq_one_letter_code
_entity_poly.pdbx_strand_id
1 'polypeptide(L)'
;MTDYGEEQRNELEALESIYPDSFTVLSERPPSFTITVTSEAGENDETVQTTLKFTYSEKYPDETPLYEIFSQENLEDNDVSDILKLLALQIYFLGTAARSFNTRSQEAEDL
;
A
#
# COMPACT_ATOMS: atom_id res chain seq x y z
N MET A 1 20.23 12.57 3.83
CA MET A 1 19.18 13.00 2.88
C MET A 1 18.63 11.71 2.31
N THR A 2 17.45 11.29 2.75
CA THR A 2 16.85 10.03 2.32
C THR A 2 16.47 10.18 0.85
N ASP A 3 16.98 9.30 -0.03
CA ASP A 3 16.63 9.33 -1.44
C ASP A 3 15.31 8.57 -1.63
N TYR A 4 14.20 9.29 -1.42
CA TYR A 4 12.85 8.74 -1.52
C TYR A 4 12.59 8.10 -2.89
N GLY A 5 13.18 8.65 -3.96
CA GLY A 5 13.03 8.12 -5.32
C GLY A 5 13.73 6.77 -5.52
N GLU A 6 14.85 6.52 -4.86
CA GLU A 6 15.51 5.21 -4.88
C GLU A 6 14.76 4.18 -4.03
N GLU A 7 14.30 4.53 -2.84
CA GLU A 7 13.50 3.62 -2.00
C GLU A 7 12.20 3.20 -2.68
N GLN A 8 11.46 4.16 -3.26
CA GLN A 8 10.22 3.90 -3.99
C GLN A 8 10.45 2.95 -5.18
N ARG A 9 11.55 3.13 -5.93
CA ARG A 9 11.89 2.25 -7.05
C ARG A 9 12.24 0.84 -6.59
N ASN A 10 13.10 0.72 -5.58
CA ASN A 10 13.48 -0.58 -5.03
C ASN A 10 12.26 -1.35 -4.50
N GLU A 11 11.31 -0.67 -3.87
CA GLU A 11 10.06 -1.28 -3.40
C GLU A 11 9.17 -1.73 -4.57
N LEU A 12 9.01 -0.91 -5.61
CA LEU A 12 8.24 -1.29 -6.81
C LEU A 12 8.83 -2.53 -7.48
N GLU A 13 10.16 -2.58 -7.64
CA GLU A 13 10.84 -3.76 -8.21
C GLU A 13 10.63 -5.01 -7.34
N ALA A 14 10.63 -4.85 -6.01
CA ALA A 14 10.33 -5.94 -5.10
C ALA A 14 8.86 -6.39 -5.22
N LEU A 15 7.91 -5.47 -5.29
CA LEU A 15 6.49 -5.76 -5.43
C LEU A 15 6.16 -6.45 -6.76
N GLU A 16 6.77 -6.00 -7.86
CA GLU A 16 6.66 -6.65 -9.17
C GLU A 16 7.16 -8.09 -9.12
N SER A 17 8.24 -8.36 -8.37
CA SER A 17 8.75 -9.72 -8.19
C SER A 17 7.90 -10.59 -7.26
N ILE A 18 7.22 -10.01 -6.26
CA ILE A 18 6.38 -10.75 -5.30
C ILE A 18 5.01 -11.04 -5.91
N TYR A 19 4.45 -10.10 -6.67
CA TYR A 19 3.09 -10.15 -7.22
C TYR A 19 3.05 -9.97 -8.75
N PRO A 20 3.78 -10.78 -9.54
CA PRO A 20 3.91 -10.55 -10.99
C PRO A 20 2.58 -10.58 -11.74
N ASP A 21 1.62 -11.40 -11.29
CA ASP A 21 0.31 -11.54 -11.93
C ASP A 21 -0.75 -10.53 -11.43
N SER A 22 -0.52 -9.95 -10.24
CA SER A 22 -1.50 -9.10 -9.54
C SER A 22 -1.07 -7.63 -9.48
N PHE A 23 0.18 -7.32 -9.80
CA PHE A 23 0.75 -5.97 -9.76
C PHE A 23 0.85 -5.38 -11.15
N THR A 24 0.51 -4.10 -11.30
CA THR A 24 0.63 -3.40 -12.57
C THR A 24 1.04 -1.95 -12.34
N VAL A 25 2.14 -1.53 -12.95
CA VAL A 25 2.58 -0.13 -12.91
C VAL A 25 1.73 0.71 -13.87
N LEU A 26 1.16 1.80 -13.37
CA LEU A 26 0.36 2.74 -14.16
C LEU A 26 1.20 3.92 -14.66
N SER A 27 2.04 4.48 -13.81
CA SER A 27 2.93 5.60 -14.14
C SER A 27 4.16 5.61 -13.26
N GLU A 28 5.26 6.14 -13.76
CA GLU A 28 6.51 6.31 -13.00
C GLU A 28 6.60 7.69 -12.34
N ARG A 29 5.83 8.68 -12.81
CA ARG A 29 5.91 10.08 -12.32
C ARG A 29 4.53 10.77 -12.33
N PRO A 30 3.86 10.92 -11.16
CA PRO A 30 4.21 10.30 -9.88
C PRO A 30 4.11 8.76 -9.96
N PRO A 31 4.91 8.01 -9.17
CA PRO A 31 4.86 6.56 -9.18
C PRO A 31 3.47 6.10 -8.73
N SER A 32 2.78 5.40 -9.62
CA SER A 32 1.44 4.88 -9.36
C SER A 32 1.32 3.49 -9.95
N PHE A 33 0.67 2.63 -9.21
CA PHE A 33 0.52 1.21 -9.54
C PHE A 33 -0.80 0.70 -8.97
N THR A 34 -1.25 -0.42 -9.50
CA THR A 34 -2.42 -1.14 -9.01
C THR A 34 -2.02 -2.52 -8.53
N ILE A 35 -2.69 -2.96 -7.47
CA ILE A 35 -2.63 -4.34 -6.98
C ILE A 35 -4.05 -4.89 -7.01
N THR A 36 -4.22 -6.00 -7.72
CA THR A 36 -5.46 -6.76 -7.74
C THR A 36 -5.41 -7.86 -6.68
N VAL A 37 -6.36 -7.82 -5.75
CA VAL A 37 -6.53 -8.80 -4.68
C VAL A 37 -7.81 -9.57 -4.96
N THR A 38 -7.67 -10.87 -5.16
CA THR A 38 -8.79 -11.79 -5.37
C THR A 38 -8.88 -12.71 -4.15
N SER A 39 -10.09 -12.88 -3.61
CA SER A 39 -10.31 -13.82 -2.52
C SER A 39 -10.13 -15.26 -3.01
N GLU A 40 -9.88 -16.16 -2.08
CA GLU A 40 -10.04 -17.58 -2.36
C GLU A 40 -11.48 -17.87 -2.82
N ALA A 41 -11.63 -18.84 -3.71
CA ALA A 41 -12.93 -19.28 -4.20
C ALA A 41 -13.74 -19.87 -3.04
N GLY A 42 -14.93 -19.31 -2.81
CA GLY A 42 -15.84 -19.82 -1.79
C GLY A 42 -16.42 -21.20 -2.14
N GLU A 43 -17.32 -21.71 -1.30
CA GLU A 43 -17.96 -23.02 -1.50
C GLU A 43 -18.75 -23.14 -2.82
N ASN A 44 -19.12 -22.02 -3.44
CA ASN A 44 -19.85 -21.96 -4.71
C ASN A 44 -18.96 -21.58 -5.92
N ASP A 45 -17.62 -21.65 -5.79
CA ASP A 45 -16.68 -21.09 -6.78
C ASP A 45 -16.82 -19.57 -6.99
N GLU A 46 -17.47 -18.86 -6.06
CA GLU A 46 -17.60 -17.41 -6.08
C GLU A 46 -16.33 -16.75 -5.51
N THR A 47 -15.72 -15.84 -6.28
CA THR A 47 -14.57 -15.05 -5.86
C THR A 47 -14.92 -13.57 -5.83
N VAL A 48 -14.47 -12.88 -4.78
CA VAL A 48 -14.52 -11.42 -4.73
C VAL A 48 -13.17 -10.85 -5.17
N GLN A 49 -13.18 -9.75 -5.89
CA GLN A 49 -11.96 -9.13 -6.38
C GLN A 49 -12.01 -7.62 -6.16
N THR A 50 -10.90 -7.06 -5.71
CA THR A 50 -10.72 -5.61 -5.60
C THR A 50 -9.38 -5.22 -6.19
N THR A 51 -9.36 -4.11 -6.93
CA THR A 51 -8.14 -3.52 -7.47
C THR A 51 -7.91 -2.21 -6.77
N LEU A 52 -6.83 -2.18 -5.99
CA LEU A 52 -6.40 -1.01 -5.25
C LEU A 52 -5.34 -0.29 -6.05
N LYS A 53 -5.52 1.01 -6.25
CA LYS A 53 -4.52 1.88 -6.85
C LYS A 53 -3.79 2.62 -5.75
N PHE A 54 -2.47 2.55 -5.77
CA PHE A 54 -1.56 3.26 -4.90
C PHE A 54 -0.81 4.31 -5.71
N THR A 55 -0.63 5.49 -5.13
CA THR A 55 0.19 6.57 -5.68
C THR A 55 1.14 7.05 -4.61
N TYR A 56 2.44 6.90 -4.87
CA TYR A 56 3.46 7.36 -3.94
C TYR A 56 3.52 8.89 -3.93
N SER A 57 3.58 9.44 -2.73
CA SER A 57 3.85 10.85 -2.51
C SER A 57 5.34 11.12 -2.65
N GLU A 58 5.72 12.37 -2.94
CA GLU A 58 7.13 12.76 -3.04
C GLU A 58 7.91 12.55 -1.72
N LYS A 59 7.18 12.45 -0.60
CA LYS A 59 7.75 12.19 0.73
C LYS A 59 7.50 10.78 1.23
N TYR A 60 6.99 9.85 0.42
CA TYR A 60 6.89 8.46 0.85
C TYR A 60 8.31 7.87 1.03
N PRO A 61 8.63 7.19 2.15
CA PRO A 61 7.70 6.63 3.15
C PRO A 61 7.35 7.52 4.36
N ASP A 62 7.89 8.74 4.48
CA ASP A 62 7.55 9.70 5.56
C ASP A 62 6.07 10.16 5.50
N GLU A 63 5.51 10.33 4.30
CA GLU A 63 4.07 10.53 4.09
C GLU A 63 3.41 9.25 3.58
N THR A 64 2.20 9.00 4.08
CA THR A 64 1.39 7.87 3.64
C THR A 64 1.07 7.99 2.14
N PRO A 65 1.11 6.89 1.39
CA PRO A 65 0.76 6.91 -0.01
C PRO A 65 -0.73 7.20 -0.18
N LEU A 66 -1.11 7.75 -1.32
CA LEU A 66 -2.52 7.86 -1.68
C LEU A 66 -3.01 6.50 -2.15
N TYR A 67 -4.17 6.08 -1.67
CA TYR A 67 -4.79 4.83 -2.06
C TYR A 67 -6.26 5.04 -2.40
N GLU A 68 -6.72 4.41 -3.47
CA GLU A 68 -8.09 4.48 -3.97
C GLU A 68 -8.51 3.12 -4.52
N ILE A 69 -9.81 2.83 -4.49
CA ILE A 69 -10.33 1.63 -5.16
C ILE A 69 -10.51 1.97 -6.64
N PHE A 70 -9.75 1.28 -7.49
CA PHE A 70 -9.82 1.45 -8.94
C PHE A 70 -10.98 0.66 -9.55
N SER A 71 -11.17 -0.58 -9.09
CA SER A 71 -12.28 -1.43 -9.50
C SER A 71 -12.60 -2.46 -8.42
N GLN A 72 -13.87 -2.84 -8.33
CA GLN A 72 -14.37 -3.87 -7.41
C GLN A 72 -15.29 -4.82 -8.19
N GLU A 73 -15.22 -6.10 -7.88
CA GLU A 73 -16.04 -7.15 -8.47
C GLU A 73 -16.57 -8.06 -7.36
N ASN A 74 -17.89 -8.32 -7.39
CA ASN A 74 -18.62 -9.06 -6.35
C ASN A 74 -18.44 -8.47 -4.92
N LEU A 75 -18.22 -7.16 -4.81
CA LEU A 75 -18.15 -6.42 -3.55
C LEU A 75 -19.22 -5.33 -3.49
N GLU A 76 -19.92 -5.24 -2.38
CA GLU A 76 -20.88 -4.18 -2.12
C GLU A 76 -20.17 -2.91 -1.59
N ASP A 77 -20.83 -1.75 -1.70
CA ASP A 77 -20.32 -0.48 -1.16
C ASP A 77 -20.02 -0.55 0.35
N ASN A 78 -20.74 -1.40 1.09
CA ASN A 78 -20.47 -1.60 2.51
C ASN A 78 -19.12 -2.30 2.74
N ASP A 79 -18.85 -3.38 2.01
CA ASP A 79 -17.59 -4.12 2.08
C ASP A 79 -16.40 -3.23 1.71
N VAL A 80 -16.57 -2.44 0.66
CA VAL A 80 -15.60 -1.44 0.19
C VAL A 80 -15.29 -0.41 1.27
N SER A 81 -16.32 0.12 1.92
CA SER A 81 -16.16 1.04 3.04
C SER A 81 -15.34 0.42 4.16
N ASP A 82 -15.59 -0.85 4.49
CA ASP A 82 -14.87 -1.55 5.55
C ASP A 82 -13.42 -1.89 5.16
N ILE A 83 -13.16 -2.27 3.90
CA ILE A 83 -11.79 -2.43 3.37
C ILE A 83 -11.00 -1.13 3.51
N LEU A 84 -11.59 0.02 3.12
CA LEU A 84 -10.92 1.32 3.23
C LEU A 84 -10.63 1.70 4.68
N LYS A 85 -11.55 1.40 5.62
CA LYS A 85 -11.31 1.60 7.06
C LYS A 85 -10.18 0.72 7.57
N LEU A 86 -10.12 -0.54 7.16
CA LEU A 86 -9.06 -1.48 7.55
C LEU A 86 -7.69 -1.04 7.01
N LEU A 87 -7.63 -0.60 5.74
CA LEU A 87 -6.41 -0.02 5.15
C LEU A 87 -5.95 1.22 5.91
N ALA A 88 -6.86 2.15 6.21
CA ALA A 88 -6.54 3.33 7.01
C ALA A 88 -6.01 2.96 8.40
N LEU A 89 -6.59 1.95 9.04
CA LEU A 89 -6.17 1.47 10.34
C LEU A 89 -4.76 0.82 10.28
N GLN A 90 -4.49 -0.01 9.28
CA GLN A 90 -3.17 -0.60 9.05
C GLN A 90 -2.10 0.47 8.82
N ILE A 91 -2.36 1.44 7.96
CA ILE A 91 -1.45 2.54 7.68
C ILE A 91 -1.19 3.36 8.94
N TYR A 92 -2.20 3.60 9.76
CA TYR A 92 -2.05 4.26 11.05
C TYR A 92 -1.16 3.45 12.02
N PHE A 93 -1.37 2.13 12.12
CA PHE A 93 -0.54 1.26 12.97
C PHE A 93 0.91 1.15 12.48
N LEU A 94 1.13 1.00 11.18
CA LEU A 94 2.47 0.95 10.57
C LEU A 94 3.18 2.30 10.67
N GLY A 95 2.48 3.40 10.40
CA GLY A 95 3.01 4.76 10.52
C GLY A 95 3.36 5.15 11.96
N THR A 96 2.55 4.73 12.95
CA THR A 96 2.85 4.99 14.37
C THR A 96 3.97 4.08 14.89
N ALA A 97 4.02 2.81 14.49
CA ALA A 97 5.10 1.90 14.88
C ALA A 97 6.45 2.35 14.28
N ALA A 98 6.50 2.68 12.98
CA ALA A 98 7.70 3.17 12.32
C ALA A 98 8.21 4.49 12.96
N ARG A 99 7.29 5.40 13.31
CA ARG A 99 7.64 6.66 13.98
C ARG A 99 8.15 6.44 15.40
N SER A 100 7.56 5.51 16.17
CA SER A 100 8.04 5.17 17.52
C SER A 100 9.40 4.47 17.55
N PHE A 101 9.79 3.76 16.48
CA PHE A 101 11.15 3.23 16.36
C PHE A 101 12.17 4.34 16.04
N ASN A 102 11.81 5.30 15.18
CA ASN A 102 12.72 6.39 14.81
C ASN A 102 13.00 7.37 15.97
N THR A 103 12.05 7.60 16.88
CA THR A 103 12.29 8.49 18.04
C THR A 103 13.23 7.89 19.09
N ARG A 104 13.28 6.56 19.25
CA ARG A 104 14.17 5.93 20.26
C ARG A 104 15.63 5.87 19.83
N SER A 105 15.92 6.04 18.54
CA SER A 105 17.30 6.07 18.03
C SER A 105 17.94 7.46 18.10
N GLN A 106 17.15 8.54 18.17
CA GLN A 106 17.70 9.91 18.22
C GLN A 106 18.03 10.40 19.64
N GLU A 107 17.47 9.78 20.70
CA GLU A 107 17.75 10.14 22.10
C GLU A 107 19.01 9.45 22.69
N ALA A 108 19.69 8.61 21.90
CA ALA A 108 20.89 7.88 22.34
C ALA A 108 22.23 8.48 21.86
N GLU A 109 22.22 9.60 21.14
CA GLU A 109 23.43 10.31 20.67
C GLU A 109 23.64 11.70 21.31
N ASP A 110 22.89 12.05 22.37
CA ASP A 110 23.07 13.32 23.12
C ASP A 110 23.27 13.11 24.65
N LEU A 111 23.87 11.99 25.07
CA LEU A 111 24.33 11.78 26.45
C LEU A 111 25.73 11.12 26.51
#